data_AF-A0A954FRH6-F1
#
_entry.id   AF-A0A954FRH6-F1
#
_cell.length_a   1.000
_cell.length_b   1.000
_cell.length_c   1.000
_cell.angle_alpha   90.00
_cell.angle_beta   90.00
_cell.angle_gamma   90.00
#
_symmetry.space_group_name_H-M   'P 1'
#
loop_
_entity.id
_entity.type
_entity.pdbx_description
1 polymer ?
#
loop_
_entity_poly.entity_id
_entity_poly.type
_entity_poly.pdbx_seq_one_letter_code
_entity_poly.pdbx_strand_id
1 'polypeptide(L)'
;MKTPTFALHASASLALVLSCGCASSTALIRDPSMLIRDPGRLVGHPRVEKNVARVVSIWEPSTGKGLDDRNSRGFAGQILFFGPGCETGARVCGKVNIYQYDHFDPDAEDYPEPLHTFAFEPDAWEVHRTEGTLGHSYSVFIPYMNTANKDQVNCGLKVEIVLEDGRKVSTATTQVLLHGKNHGALAAGKTRGFVQQHRIGPEVGAKPLVYNSESPQAAPRKLETLSIPLPRK
;
A
#
# COMPACT_ATOMS: atom_id res chain seq x y z
N MET A 1 -83.14 -15.06 -2.31
CA MET A 1 -83.79 -15.94 -1.31
C MET A 1 -82.73 -16.87 -0.73
N LYS A 2 -82.52 -16.77 0.59
CA LYS A 2 -81.93 -17.76 1.54
C LYS A 2 -80.51 -18.31 1.31
N THR A 3 -79.58 -17.80 2.14
CA THR A 3 -78.50 -18.56 2.80
C THR A 3 -79.13 -19.58 3.79
N PRO A 4 -78.44 -20.61 4.39
CA PRO A 4 -77.40 -20.34 5.41
C PRO A 4 -76.36 -21.45 5.79
N THR A 5 -75.38 -21.02 6.59
CA THR A 5 -74.66 -21.66 7.72
C THR A 5 -74.07 -23.08 7.68
N PHE A 6 -72.77 -23.14 8.01
CA PHE A 6 -72.23 -24.11 8.98
C PHE A 6 -71.43 -23.38 10.09
N ALA A 7 -71.79 -23.67 11.35
CA ALA A 7 -71.17 -23.26 12.62
C ALA A 7 -69.79 -23.95 12.81
N LEU A 8 -68.73 -23.41 13.44
CA LEU A 8 -68.51 -22.76 14.75
C LEU A 8 -68.59 -23.72 15.96
N HIS A 9 -67.45 -23.82 16.68
CA HIS A 9 -67.13 -24.38 18.02
C HIS A 9 -65.90 -25.32 17.96
N ALA A 10 -64.92 -25.31 18.86
CA ALA A 10 -64.63 -24.48 20.02
C ALA A 10 -63.13 -24.63 20.39
N SER A 11 -62.62 -23.57 21.00
CA SER A 11 -61.28 -23.39 21.55
C SER A 11 -60.89 -24.43 22.61
N ALA A 12 -59.60 -24.75 22.67
CA ALA A 12 -58.93 -25.08 23.93
C ALA A 12 -57.49 -24.54 23.90
N SER A 13 -57.34 -23.35 24.48
CA SER A 13 -56.06 -22.74 24.82
C SER A 13 -55.40 -23.53 25.96
N LEU A 14 -54.12 -23.86 25.84
CA LEU A 14 -53.27 -24.06 27.02
C LEU A 14 -51.97 -23.28 26.83
N ALA A 15 -51.89 -22.19 27.59
CA ALA A 15 -50.71 -21.36 27.74
C ALA A 15 -49.76 -21.98 28.79
N LEU A 16 -48.45 -21.97 28.50
CA LEU A 16 -47.41 -22.02 29.54
C LEU A 16 -46.16 -21.23 29.09
N VAL A 17 -46.28 -19.90 29.15
CA VAL A 17 -45.50 -18.97 29.98
C VAL A 17 -44.03 -19.30 30.32
N LEU A 18 -43.16 -18.36 29.88
CA LEU A 18 -41.90 -17.82 30.47
C LEU A 18 -40.67 -18.73 30.60
N SER A 19 -39.56 -18.32 29.95
CA SER A 19 -38.59 -17.40 30.58
C SER A 19 -37.29 -17.23 29.77
N CYS A 20 -36.67 -16.05 29.94
CA CYS A 20 -35.25 -15.74 29.77
C CYS A 20 -34.68 -15.51 28.35
N GLY A 21 -34.58 -14.22 27.99
CA GLY A 21 -33.75 -13.79 26.86
C GLY A 21 -33.73 -12.30 26.54
N CYS A 22 -34.10 -11.40 27.46
CA CYS A 22 -33.83 -9.97 27.32
C CYS A 22 -32.32 -9.73 27.43
N ALA A 23 -31.59 -9.77 26.32
CA ALA A 23 -30.32 -9.07 26.23
C ALA A 23 -30.64 -7.60 25.98
N SER A 24 -30.75 -6.87 27.08
CA SER A 24 -30.98 -5.44 27.16
C SER A 24 -30.17 -4.67 26.11
N SER A 25 -30.90 -3.90 25.31
CA SER A 25 -30.40 -2.72 24.63
C SER A 25 -29.97 -1.67 25.67
N THR A 26 -28.82 -1.85 26.31
CA THR A 26 -28.11 -0.80 27.06
C THR A 26 -26.64 -1.18 27.18
N ALA A 27 -25.88 -0.84 26.14
CA ALA A 27 -24.45 -0.55 26.27
C ALA A 27 -24.20 0.84 25.68
N LEU A 28 -24.88 1.85 26.24
CA LEU A 28 -24.48 3.25 26.17
C LEU A 28 -23.37 3.49 27.20
N ILE A 29 -22.21 2.91 26.97
CA ILE A 29 -20.93 3.52 27.37
C ILE A 29 -20.02 3.32 26.17
N ARG A 30 -20.17 4.24 25.20
CA ARG A 30 -19.15 4.44 24.16
C ARG A 30 -17.90 4.89 24.89
N ASP A 31 -16.89 4.03 24.90
CA ASP A 31 -15.53 4.41 25.25
C ASP A 31 -15.12 5.61 24.36
N PRO A 32 -14.86 6.81 24.92
CA PRO A 32 -14.49 7.99 24.14
C PRO A 32 -13.14 7.82 23.42
N SER A 33 -12.33 6.82 23.81
CA SER A 33 -11.08 6.53 23.11
C SER A 33 -11.29 5.90 21.72
N MET A 34 -12.47 5.36 21.42
CA MET A 34 -12.83 4.86 20.09
C MET A 34 -13.22 5.98 19.12
N LEU A 35 -13.59 7.16 19.61
CA LEU A 35 -13.84 8.35 18.77
C LEU A 35 -12.54 9.06 18.35
N ILE A 36 -11.43 8.81 19.04
CA ILE A 36 -10.11 9.39 18.74
C ILE A 36 -9.37 8.55 17.70
N ARG A 37 -9.77 7.29 17.49
CA ARG A 37 -9.05 6.36 16.60
C ARG A 37 -9.35 6.54 15.12
N ASP A 38 -10.47 7.16 14.76
CA ASP A 38 -10.82 7.35 13.36
C ASP A 38 -11.80 8.53 13.16
N PRO A 39 -11.29 9.76 12.98
CA PRO A 39 -12.12 10.92 12.64
C PRO A 39 -12.83 10.78 11.28
N GLY A 40 -12.44 9.82 10.43
CA GLY A 40 -13.07 9.57 9.12
C GLY A 40 -14.49 9.01 9.23
N ARG A 41 -14.81 8.30 10.31
CA ARG A 41 -16.11 7.64 10.51
C ARG A 41 -17.26 8.60 10.88
N LEU A 42 -16.95 9.84 11.25
CA LEU A 42 -17.94 10.92 11.49
C LEU A 42 -18.35 11.63 10.21
N VAL A 43 -17.62 11.42 9.11
CA VAL A 43 -17.97 11.91 7.79
C VAL A 43 -18.69 10.76 7.09
N GLY A 44 -19.98 10.93 6.75
CA GLY A 44 -20.74 9.90 6.02
C GLY A 44 -19.97 9.39 4.79
N HIS A 45 -20.20 8.12 4.42
CA HIS A 45 -19.55 7.39 3.31
C HIS A 45 -18.56 8.22 2.50
N PRO A 46 -17.23 7.96 2.59
CA PRO A 46 -16.24 8.82 1.99
C PRO A 46 -16.62 9.13 0.55
N ARG A 47 -16.83 10.42 0.29
CA ARG A 47 -17.31 10.90 -1.01
C ARG A 47 -16.33 10.42 -2.07
N VAL A 48 -16.86 9.73 -3.06
CA VAL A 48 -16.09 9.36 -4.25
C VAL A 48 -15.69 10.66 -4.95
N GLU A 49 -14.39 10.85 -5.15
CA GLU A 49 -13.85 11.95 -5.93
C GLU A 49 -14.10 11.66 -7.42
N LYS A 50 -14.86 12.54 -8.05
CA LYS A 50 -15.23 12.43 -9.47
C LYS A 50 -14.22 13.13 -10.36
N ASN A 51 -13.46 14.08 -9.82
CA ASN A 51 -12.50 14.88 -10.55
C ASN A 51 -11.10 14.60 -10.03
N VAL A 52 -10.52 13.47 -10.40
CA VAL A 52 -9.12 13.20 -10.10
C VAL A 52 -8.25 14.18 -10.88
N ALA A 53 -7.37 14.89 -10.18
CA ALA A 53 -6.41 15.83 -10.77
C ALA A 53 -5.01 15.23 -10.85
N ARG A 54 -4.67 14.30 -9.95
CA ARG A 54 -3.33 13.69 -9.88
C ARG A 54 -3.40 12.26 -9.36
N VAL A 55 -2.54 11.41 -9.92
CA VAL A 55 -2.29 10.05 -9.43
C VAL A 55 -0.84 9.97 -8.98
N VAL A 56 -0.59 9.32 -7.85
CA VAL A 56 0.74 9.02 -7.34
C VAL A 56 0.83 7.52 -7.09
N SER A 57 1.92 6.90 -7.52
CA SER A 57 2.18 5.48 -7.28
C SER A 57 3.59 5.27 -6.76
N ILE A 58 3.71 4.39 -5.78
CA ILE A 58 4.99 3.91 -5.23
C ILE A 58 5.06 2.42 -5.50
N TRP A 59 6.22 1.95 -5.95
CA TRP A 59 6.44 0.57 -6.34
C TRP A 59 7.71 0.01 -5.71
N GLU A 60 7.66 -1.24 -5.26
CA GLU A 60 8.82 -2.01 -4.84
C GLU A 60 8.83 -3.40 -5.49
N PRO A 61 10.01 -3.99 -5.76
CA PRO A 61 10.09 -5.37 -6.22
C PRO A 61 9.62 -6.31 -5.11
N SER A 62 8.73 -7.22 -5.44
CA SER A 62 8.09 -8.13 -4.48
C SER A 62 7.83 -9.51 -5.09
N THR A 63 7.33 -10.42 -4.27
CA THR A 63 6.91 -11.77 -4.68
C THR A 63 5.49 -12.03 -4.19
N GLY A 64 4.67 -12.63 -5.05
CA GLY A 64 3.27 -12.89 -4.77
C GLY A 64 2.73 -14.01 -5.65
N LYS A 65 1.41 -14.05 -5.80
CA LYS A 65 0.74 -15.00 -6.69
C LYS A 65 0.65 -14.43 -8.11
N GLY A 66 1.07 -15.21 -9.09
CA GLY A 66 0.85 -14.94 -10.51
C GLY A 66 -0.60 -15.20 -10.90
N LEU A 67 -0.92 -14.93 -12.17
CA LEU A 67 -2.24 -15.23 -12.75
C LEU A 67 -2.54 -16.74 -12.79
N ASP A 68 -1.50 -17.58 -12.70
CA ASP A 68 -1.56 -19.04 -12.65
C ASP A 68 -1.58 -19.59 -11.21
N ASP A 69 -1.76 -18.73 -10.21
CA ASP A 69 -1.68 -19.02 -8.76
C ASP A 69 -0.33 -19.63 -8.30
N ARG A 70 0.71 -19.54 -9.15
CA ARG A 70 2.07 -19.92 -8.77
C ARG A 70 2.80 -18.72 -8.18
N ASN A 71 3.88 -19.01 -7.47
CA ASN A 71 4.73 -17.95 -6.93
C ASN A 71 5.40 -17.22 -8.10
N SER A 72 5.13 -15.92 -8.20
CA SER A 72 5.69 -15.03 -9.20
C SER A 72 6.46 -13.90 -8.54
N ARG A 73 7.55 -13.48 -9.18
CA ARG A 73 8.14 -12.16 -8.93
C ARG A 73 7.24 -11.08 -9.54
N GLY A 74 7.28 -9.89 -9.00
CA GLY A 74 6.43 -8.79 -9.43
C GLY A 74 6.67 -7.54 -8.61
N PHE A 75 5.62 -6.74 -8.47
CA PHE A 75 5.69 -5.41 -7.91
C PHE A 75 4.59 -5.23 -6.86
N ALA A 76 4.96 -4.86 -5.64
CA ALA A 76 3.99 -4.37 -4.67
C ALA A 76 3.84 -2.87 -4.87
N GLY A 77 2.60 -2.42 -5.02
CA GLY A 77 2.25 -1.04 -5.33
C GLY A 77 1.35 -0.43 -4.28
N GLN A 78 1.61 0.84 -3.96
CA GLN A 78 0.67 1.70 -3.25
C GLN A 78 0.31 2.89 -4.13
N ILE A 79 -0.98 3.07 -4.38
CA ILE A 79 -1.50 4.07 -5.30
C ILE A 79 -2.44 5.01 -4.56
N LEU A 80 -2.28 6.32 -4.77
CA LEU A 80 -3.12 7.37 -4.21
C LEU A 80 -3.64 8.27 -5.33
N PHE A 81 -4.88 8.68 -5.20
CA PHE A 81 -5.55 9.59 -6.13
C PHE A 81 -5.85 10.89 -5.38
N PHE A 82 -5.71 12.02 -6.05
CA PHE A 82 -5.97 13.34 -5.46
C PHE A 82 -6.93 14.12 -6.34
N GLY A 83 -7.97 14.68 -5.72
CA GLY A 83 -8.80 15.72 -6.33
C GLY A 83 -8.07 17.07 -6.40
N PRO A 84 -8.71 18.10 -6.98
CA PRO A 84 -8.11 19.43 -7.10
C PRO A 84 -8.02 20.07 -5.72
N GLY A 85 -6.80 20.43 -5.29
CA GLY A 85 -6.57 21.02 -3.96
C GLY A 85 -6.68 20.05 -2.79
N CYS A 86 -6.83 18.75 -3.04
CA CYS A 86 -6.81 17.73 -2.00
C CYS A 86 -5.37 17.40 -1.57
N GLU A 87 -5.11 17.45 -0.27
CA GLU A 87 -3.82 17.07 0.32
C GLU A 87 -3.75 15.58 0.69
N THR A 88 -4.90 14.93 0.85
CA THR A 88 -5.02 13.50 1.19
C THR A 88 -5.58 12.69 0.03
N GLY A 89 -5.28 11.39 0.05
CA GLY A 89 -5.76 10.43 -0.92
C GLY A 89 -7.29 10.31 -0.89
N ALA A 90 -7.89 10.40 -2.06
CA ALA A 90 -9.32 10.33 -2.28
C ALA A 90 -9.77 8.93 -2.68
N ARG A 91 -10.99 8.58 -2.30
CA ARG A 91 -11.68 7.40 -2.82
C ARG A 91 -12.12 7.71 -4.24
N VAL A 92 -11.96 6.78 -5.17
CA VAL A 92 -12.27 7.01 -6.60
C VAL A 92 -13.12 5.86 -7.13
N CYS A 93 -13.92 6.17 -8.14
CA CYS A 93 -14.69 5.20 -8.91
C CYS A 93 -14.32 5.42 -10.38
N GLY A 94 -13.67 4.44 -10.98
CA GLY A 94 -13.17 4.54 -12.34
C GLY A 94 -12.41 3.29 -12.74
N LYS A 95 -12.18 3.15 -14.05
CA LYS A 95 -11.37 2.05 -14.58
C LYS A 95 -9.90 2.40 -14.40
N VAL A 96 -9.13 1.50 -13.81
CA VAL A 96 -7.69 1.70 -13.58
C VAL A 96 -6.90 0.75 -14.45
N ASN A 97 -5.98 1.29 -15.25
CA ASN A 97 -5.05 0.53 -16.07
C ASN A 97 -3.66 0.66 -15.46
N ILE A 98 -2.98 -0.46 -15.28
CA ILE A 98 -1.58 -0.51 -14.86
C ILE A 98 -0.77 -1.13 -15.99
N TYR A 99 0.07 -0.31 -16.60
CA TYR A 99 0.95 -0.70 -17.69
C TYR A 99 2.29 -1.16 -17.11
N GLN A 100 2.72 -2.35 -17.54
CA GLN A 100 4.01 -2.93 -17.22
C GLN A 100 4.86 -2.94 -18.48
N TYR A 101 6.09 -2.42 -18.38
CA TYR A 101 7.08 -2.38 -19.45
C TYR A 101 8.29 -3.24 -19.07
N ASP A 102 8.85 -3.93 -20.06
CA ASP A 102 10.06 -4.71 -19.91
C ASP A 102 11.25 -3.92 -20.45
N HIS A 103 12.43 -4.04 -19.82
CA HIS A 103 13.65 -3.32 -20.21
C HIS A 103 13.43 -1.81 -20.43
N PHE A 104 12.74 -1.17 -19.50
CA PHE A 104 12.36 0.23 -19.64
C PHE A 104 13.58 1.15 -19.55
N ASP A 105 13.70 2.03 -20.54
CA ASP A 105 14.72 3.08 -20.63
C ASP A 105 14.01 4.44 -20.81
N PRO A 106 14.17 5.39 -19.87
CA PRO A 106 13.53 6.71 -19.96
C PRO A 106 14.10 7.58 -21.09
N ASP A 107 15.33 7.27 -21.55
CA ASP A 107 16.07 8.07 -22.52
C ASP A 107 15.96 7.49 -23.94
N ALA A 108 15.21 6.39 -24.11
CA ALA A 108 14.93 5.82 -25.42
C ALA A 108 14.14 6.80 -26.30
N GLU A 109 14.50 6.86 -27.58
CA GLU A 109 13.83 7.72 -28.57
C GLU A 109 12.37 7.33 -28.76
N ASP A 110 12.10 6.01 -28.79
CA ASP A 110 10.76 5.45 -28.87
C ASP A 110 10.32 4.90 -27.51
N TYR A 111 9.09 5.25 -27.13
CA TYR A 111 8.48 4.73 -25.92
C TYR A 111 8.10 3.25 -26.12
N PRO A 112 8.56 2.33 -25.26
CA PRO A 112 8.37 0.90 -25.51
C PRO A 112 6.89 0.50 -25.42
N GLU A 113 6.51 -0.54 -26.17
CA GLU A 113 5.20 -1.15 -26.01
C GLU A 113 5.07 -1.78 -24.61
N PRO A 114 3.89 -1.68 -23.96
CA PRO A 114 3.67 -2.37 -22.69
C PRO A 114 3.80 -3.88 -22.87
N LEU A 115 4.64 -4.52 -22.04
CA LEU A 115 4.67 -5.96 -21.87
C LEU A 115 3.28 -6.50 -21.50
N HIS A 116 2.58 -5.79 -20.60
CA HIS A 116 1.23 -6.14 -20.22
C HIS A 116 0.45 -4.92 -19.70
N THR A 117 -0.88 -4.99 -19.80
CA THR A 117 -1.81 -4.01 -19.21
C THR A 117 -2.79 -4.72 -18.30
N PHE A 118 -2.73 -4.43 -17.00
CA PHE A 118 -3.71 -4.90 -16.03
C PHE A 118 -4.86 -3.89 -15.95
N ALA A 119 -6.03 -4.27 -16.43
CA ALA A 119 -7.23 -3.45 -16.41
C ALA A 119 -8.15 -3.87 -15.25
N PHE A 120 -8.43 -2.93 -14.35
CA PHE A 120 -9.33 -3.10 -13.21
C PHE A 120 -10.60 -2.30 -13.48
N GLU A 121 -11.74 -2.99 -13.50
CA GLU A 121 -13.05 -2.35 -13.51
C GLU A 121 -13.35 -1.71 -12.13
N PRO A 122 -14.24 -0.70 -12.04
CA PRO A 122 -14.43 0.08 -10.81
C PRO A 122 -14.67 -0.76 -9.56
N ASP A 123 -15.54 -1.77 -9.64
CA ASP A 123 -15.86 -2.65 -8.52
C ASP A 123 -14.67 -3.55 -8.13
N ALA A 124 -13.89 -4.00 -9.11
CA ALA A 124 -12.69 -4.79 -8.87
C ALA A 124 -11.57 -3.93 -8.28
N TRP A 125 -11.54 -2.63 -8.56
CA TRP A 125 -10.54 -1.72 -8.00
C TRP A 125 -10.77 -1.44 -6.51
N GLU A 126 -12.03 -1.31 -6.10
CA GLU A 126 -12.41 -0.98 -4.72
C GLU A 126 -11.87 -1.99 -3.69
N VAL A 127 -11.68 -3.27 -4.05
CA VAL A 127 -11.17 -4.31 -3.14
C VAL A 127 -9.74 -4.04 -2.67
N HIS A 128 -8.99 -3.23 -3.42
CA HIS A 128 -7.62 -2.86 -3.08
C HIS A 128 -7.54 -1.68 -2.11
N ARG A 129 -8.68 -1.03 -1.82
CA ARG A 129 -8.72 0.19 -1.01
C ARG A 129 -8.46 -0.09 0.46
N THR A 130 -7.60 0.74 1.04
CA THR A 130 -7.39 0.89 2.48
C THR A 130 -7.47 2.37 2.85
N GLU A 131 -7.82 2.67 4.11
CA GLU A 131 -7.84 4.01 4.66
C GLU A 131 -6.79 4.14 5.76
N GLY A 132 -6.06 5.25 5.76
CA GLY A 132 -5.01 5.52 6.72
C GLY A 132 -4.74 7.01 6.89
N THR A 133 -3.59 7.35 7.46
CA THR A 133 -3.23 8.75 7.78
C THR A 133 -3.09 9.64 6.54
N LEU A 134 -2.75 9.07 5.38
CA LEU A 134 -2.67 9.78 4.11
C LEU A 134 -4.00 9.78 3.33
N GLY A 135 -5.11 9.37 3.95
CA GLY A 135 -6.40 9.20 3.30
C GLY A 135 -6.55 7.82 2.66
N HIS A 136 -7.31 7.75 1.57
CA HIS A 136 -7.51 6.52 0.81
C HIS A 136 -6.30 6.17 -0.04
N SER A 137 -5.89 4.91 0.03
CA SER A 137 -4.84 4.35 -0.82
C SER A 137 -5.25 2.96 -1.30
N TYR A 138 -4.60 2.50 -2.36
CA TYR A 138 -4.92 1.22 -3.01
C TYR A 138 -3.65 0.38 -3.06
N SER A 139 -3.71 -0.81 -2.47
CA SER A 139 -2.58 -1.74 -2.39
C SER A 139 -2.78 -2.89 -3.37
N VAL A 140 -1.82 -3.06 -4.28
CA VAL A 140 -1.87 -4.05 -5.35
C VAL A 140 -0.57 -4.85 -5.42
N PHE A 141 -0.67 -6.09 -5.88
CA PHE A 141 0.46 -6.86 -6.37
C PHE A 141 0.30 -7.07 -7.88
N ILE A 142 1.33 -6.72 -8.63
CA ILE A 142 1.36 -6.86 -10.09
C ILE A 142 2.41 -7.90 -10.47
N PRO A 143 2.03 -9.08 -10.97
CA PRO A 143 3.01 -10.08 -11.39
C PRO A 143 3.79 -9.60 -12.60
N TYR A 144 5.07 -9.98 -12.67
CA TYR A 144 5.88 -9.77 -13.87
C TYR A 144 5.58 -10.84 -14.91
N MET A 145 5.09 -10.41 -16.07
CA MET A 145 4.47 -11.31 -17.05
C MET A 145 5.46 -12.09 -17.91
N ASN A 146 6.71 -11.63 -18.02
CA ASN A 146 7.76 -12.37 -18.72
C ASN A 146 8.39 -13.42 -17.79
N THR A 147 7.63 -14.50 -17.54
CA THR A 147 8.03 -15.59 -16.63
C THR A 147 9.23 -16.41 -17.11
N ALA A 148 9.55 -16.36 -18.40
CA ALA A 148 10.71 -17.02 -18.98
C ALA A 148 12.02 -16.34 -18.57
N ASN A 149 12.01 -15.02 -18.43
CA ASN A 149 13.17 -14.25 -18.00
C ASN A 149 13.42 -14.46 -16.49
N LYS A 150 14.63 -14.94 -16.15
CA LYS A 150 15.06 -15.21 -14.77
C LYS A 150 16.09 -14.19 -14.27
N ASP A 151 16.58 -13.33 -15.15
CA ASP A 151 17.63 -12.37 -14.86
C ASP A 151 17.05 -11.10 -14.25
N GLN A 152 17.93 -10.25 -13.73
CA GLN A 152 17.54 -8.93 -13.26
C GLN A 152 17.09 -8.08 -14.46
N VAL A 153 16.04 -7.29 -14.27
CA VAL A 153 15.46 -6.48 -15.33
C VAL A 153 14.97 -5.12 -14.80
N ASN A 154 15.23 -4.05 -15.56
CA ASN A 154 14.67 -2.74 -15.28
C ASN A 154 13.26 -2.65 -15.87
N CYS A 155 12.25 -2.55 -15.03
CA CYS A 155 10.86 -2.49 -15.46
C CYS A 155 10.29 -1.09 -15.30
N GLY A 156 9.36 -0.73 -16.19
CA GLY A 156 8.57 0.50 -16.08
C GLY A 156 7.15 0.18 -15.63
N LEU A 157 6.61 0.95 -14.67
CA LEU A 157 5.22 0.84 -14.22
C LEU A 157 4.54 2.20 -14.37
N LYS A 158 3.38 2.23 -15.02
CA LYS A 158 2.55 3.42 -15.19
C LYS A 158 1.11 3.12 -14.80
N VAL A 159 0.50 4.02 -14.02
CA VAL A 159 -0.91 3.91 -13.63
C VAL A 159 -1.71 4.98 -14.39
N GLU A 160 -2.86 4.58 -14.91
CA GLU A 160 -3.84 5.46 -15.55
C GLU A 160 -5.22 5.18 -14.96
N ILE A 161 -5.94 6.23 -14.56
CA ILE A 161 -7.37 6.13 -14.28
C ILE A 161 -8.16 6.75 -15.43
N VAL A 162 -9.21 6.05 -15.86
CA VAL A 162 -10.24 6.54 -16.78
C VAL A 162 -11.48 6.85 -15.95
N LEU A 163 -11.85 8.12 -15.92
CA LEU A 163 -13.01 8.63 -15.20
C LEU A 163 -14.30 8.36 -15.99
N GLU A 164 -15.45 8.49 -15.32
CA GLU A 164 -16.77 8.26 -15.94
C GLU A 164 -17.03 9.14 -17.17
N ASP A 165 -16.46 10.35 -17.19
CA ASP A 165 -16.54 11.29 -18.31
C ASP A 165 -15.52 11.00 -19.44
N GLY A 166 -14.75 9.92 -19.32
CA GLY A 166 -13.74 9.49 -20.29
C GLY A 166 -12.39 10.20 -20.16
N ARG A 167 -12.25 11.20 -19.27
CA ARG A 167 -10.94 11.81 -19.01
C ARG A 167 -9.97 10.81 -18.40
N LYS A 168 -8.71 10.93 -18.79
CA LYS A 168 -7.63 10.06 -18.34
C LYS A 168 -6.62 10.85 -17.52
N VAL A 169 -6.23 10.31 -16.37
CA VAL A 169 -5.18 10.87 -15.52
C VAL A 169 -4.15 9.79 -15.28
N SER A 170 -2.89 10.08 -15.60
CA SER A 170 -1.80 9.11 -15.52
C SER A 170 -0.67 9.58 -14.62
N THR A 171 0.07 8.62 -14.08
CA THR A 171 1.39 8.86 -13.47
C THR A 171 2.45 9.02 -14.56
N ALA A 172 3.61 9.57 -14.17
CA ALA A 172 4.84 9.27 -14.89
C ALA A 172 5.20 7.78 -14.72
N THR A 173 6.04 7.26 -15.61
CA THR A 173 6.49 5.87 -15.52
C THR A 173 7.55 5.75 -14.45
N THR A 174 7.29 4.88 -13.47
CA THR A 174 8.21 4.59 -12.36
C THR A 174 9.10 3.44 -12.77
N GLN A 175 10.42 3.61 -12.62
CA GLN A 175 11.39 2.55 -12.85
C GLN A 175 11.54 1.69 -11.60
N VAL A 176 11.52 0.37 -11.79
CA VAL A 176 11.71 -0.58 -10.71
C VAL A 176 12.63 -1.70 -11.19
N LEU A 177 13.76 -1.85 -10.50
CA LEU A 177 14.68 -2.95 -10.75
C LEU A 177 14.16 -4.23 -10.13
N LEU A 178 13.70 -5.16 -10.98
CA LEU A 178 13.21 -6.46 -10.55
C LEU A 178 14.37 -7.45 -10.49
N HIS A 179 14.64 -7.97 -9.29
CA HIS A 179 15.74 -8.91 -9.07
C HIS A 179 15.54 -10.23 -9.81
N GLY A 180 16.64 -10.82 -10.27
CA GLY A 180 16.67 -12.18 -10.81
C GLY A 180 16.37 -13.25 -9.75
N LYS A 181 15.95 -14.43 -10.20
CA LYS A 181 15.50 -15.53 -9.32
C LYS A 181 16.58 -16.04 -8.35
N ASN A 182 17.85 -15.83 -8.69
CA ASN A 182 19.00 -16.24 -7.87
C ASN A 182 19.37 -15.25 -6.75
N HIS A 183 18.70 -14.09 -6.65
CA HIS A 183 19.03 -13.06 -5.66
C HIS A 183 18.26 -13.18 -4.33
N GLY A 184 17.28 -14.09 -4.27
CA GLY A 184 16.36 -14.28 -3.12
C GLY A 184 17.02 -14.74 -1.81
N ALA A 185 18.27 -15.21 -1.84
CA ALA A 185 18.99 -15.62 -0.62
C ALA A 185 19.84 -14.50 0.02
N LEU A 186 20.15 -13.41 -0.71
CA LEU A 186 21.07 -12.37 -0.22
C LEU A 186 20.35 -11.05 0.16
N ALA A 187 19.19 -10.76 -0.42
CA ALA A 187 18.48 -9.50 -0.18
C ALA A 187 17.78 -9.44 1.20
N ALA A 188 17.21 -10.55 1.68
CA ALA A 188 16.59 -10.62 3.02
C ALA A 188 17.62 -10.42 4.16
N GLY A 189 18.91 -10.63 3.88
CA GLY A 189 20.01 -10.40 4.83
C GLY A 189 20.60 -8.99 4.82
N LYS A 190 20.30 -8.14 3.83
CA LYS A 190 20.94 -6.82 3.66
C LYS A 190 20.05 -5.62 3.96
N THR A 191 18.73 -5.74 3.98
CA THR A 191 17.81 -4.60 4.28
C THR A 191 17.51 -4.40 5.76
N ARG A 192 18.14 -5.16 6.68
CA ARG A 192 17.96 -4.98 8.13
C ARG A 192 18.99 -4.10 8.83
N GLY A 193 19.89 -3.46 8.09
CA GLY A 193 20.78 -2.46 8.66
C GLY A 193 21.41 -1.63 7.56
N PHE A 194 21.30 -0.31 7.68
CA PHE A 194 22.27 0.73 7.31
C PHE A 194 21.53 1.99 6.86
N VAL A 195 21.26 2.85 7.85
CA VAL A 195 21.46 4.29 7.66
C VAL A 195 22.96 4.48 7.48
N GLN A 196 23.41 4.63 6.25
CA GLN A 196 24.80 4.97 5.95
C GLN A 196 24.88 6.50 6.00
N GLN A 197 25.28 7.04 7.16
CA GLN A 197 25.51 8.46 7.35
C GLN A 197 26.71 8.87 6.49
N HIS A 198 26.45 9.47 5.33
CA HIS A 198 27.48 9.96 4.43
C HIS A 198 28.11 11.21 5.04
N ARG A 199 29.27 11.06 5.69
CA ARG A 199 30.14 12.19 6.06
C ARG A 199 30.74 12.76 4.79
N ILE A 200 30.34 13.98 4.45
CA ILE A 200 31.03 14.84 3.50
C ILE A 200 32.41 15.17 4.10
N GLY A 201 33.47 14.75 3.43
CA GLY A 201 34.85 15.17 3.68
C GLY A 201 35.43 15.80 2.41
N PRO A 202 36.31 16.82 2.51
CA PRO A 202 36.71 17.62 1.36
C PRO A 202 37.79 16.91 0.54
N GLU A 203 37.59 16.83 -0.77
CA GLU A 203 38.65 16.55 -1.74
C GLU A 203 39.50 17.82 -1.95
N VAL A 204 40.76 17.79 -1.53
CA VAL A 204 41.85 18.46 -2.24
C VAL A 204 43.03 17.49 -2.24
N GLY A 205 43.48 17.12 -3.44
CA GLY A 205 44.42 16.03 -3.68
C GLY A 205 45.87 16.30 -3.29
N ALA A 206 46.57 15.22 -2.95
CA ALA A 206 48.02 15.08 -3.10
C ALA A 206 48.40 13.59 -3.11
N LYS A 207 49.28 13.22 -4.05
CA LYS A 207 49.86 11.89 -4.26
C LYS A 207 50.86 11.52 -3.14
N PRO A 208 51.22 10.23 -3.00
CA PRO A 208 51.68 9.65 -1.73
C PRO A 208 53.18 9.87 -1.48
N LEU A 209 53.53 10.06 -0.21
CA LEU A 209 54.91 9.91 0.27
C LEU A 209 54.98 8.75 1.27
N VAL A 210 55.86 7.81 0.96
CA VAL A 210 56.31 6.73 1.83
C VAL A 210 57.34 7.29 2.81
N TYR A 211 57.14 7.09 4.11
CA TYR A 211 58.23 7.14 5.09
C TYR A 211 57.94 6.18 6.24
N ASN A 212 58.90 5.29 6.52
CA ASN A 212 58.87 4.37 7.63
C ASN A 212 59.66 4.94 8.82
N SER A 213 59.22 4.49 10.01
CA SER A 213 59.86 4.47 11.34
C SER A 213 60.19 5.80 12.04
N GLU A 214 59.45 6.13 13.09
CA GLU A 214 59.83 5.87 14.51
C GLU A 214 58.73 6.37 15.47
N SER A 215 58.49 5.62 16.55
CA SER A 215 57.53 5.97 17.62
C SER A 215 58.22 6.68 18.78
N PRO A 216 57.55 7.64 19.44
CA PRO A 216 57.43 7.51 20.89
C PRO A 216 56.00 7.72 21.44
N GLN A 217 55.79 7.06 22.57
CA GLN A 217 54.57 6.75 23.31
C GLN A 217 53.87 7.97 23.95
N ALA A 218 52.54 8.09 23.82
CA ALA A 218 51.69 8.94 24.67
C ALA A 218 50.30 8.29 24.89
N ALA A 219 49.84 8.31 26.14
CA ALA A 219 48.82 7.44 26.74
C ALA A 219 47.40 7.48 26.13
N PRO A 220 46.61 6.37 26.23
CA PRO A 220 45.21 6.36 25.80
C PRO A 220 44.32 7.15 26.78
N ARG A 221 43.72 8.25 26.32
CA ARG A 221 42.64 8.92 27.07
C ARG A 221 41.35 8.10 26.94
N LYS A 222 40.89 7.61 28.08
CA LYS A 222 39.61 6.90 28.28
C LYS A 222 38.45 7.85 27.98
N LEU A 223 37.61 7.51 27.00
CA LEU A 223 36.36 8.20 26.71
C LEU A 223 35.32 7.81 27.76
N GLU A 224 34.88 8.76 28.58
CA GLU A 224 33.81 8.54 29.54
C GLU A 224 32.45 8.57 28.83
N THR A 225 31.68 7.49 29.01
CA THR A 225 30.33 7.34 28.51
C THR A 225 29.37 8.18 29.36
N LEU A 226 28.81 9.24 28.78
CA LEU A 226 27.71 9.98 29.40
C LEU A 226 26.39 9.24 29.14
N SER A 227 25.83 8.64 30.18
CA SER A 227 24.49 8.03 30.15
C SER A 227 23.41 9.07 30.44
N ILE A 228 22.48 9.24 29.50
CA ILE A 228 21.32 10.12 29.64
C ILE A 228 20.23 9.37 30.43
N PRO A 229 19.74 9.89 31.56
CA PRO A 229 18.71 9.22 32.34
C PRO A 229 17.32 9.46 31.72
N LEU A 230 16.53 8.38 31.63
CA LEU A 230 15.12 8.45 31.24
C LEU A 230 14.23 8.80 32.45
N PRO A 231 13.14 9.56 32.23
CA PRO A 231 12.22 9.96 33.29
C PRO A 231 11.43 8.75 33.81
N ARG A 232 11.27 8.68 35.14
CA ARG A 232 10.44 7.67 35.80
C ARG A 232 8.97 8.12 35.79
N LYS A 233 8.07 7.15 35.61
CA LYS A 233 6.62 7.30 35.77
C LYS A 233 6.25 7.70 37.20
#